data_AF-A0A2K3KAK4-F1
#
_entry.id   AF-A0A2K3KAK4-F1
#
_cell.length_a   1.000
_cell.length_b   1.000
_cell.length_c   1.000
_cell.angle_alpha   90.00
_cell.angle_beta   90.00
_cell.angle_gamma   90.00
#
_symmetry.space_group_name_H-M   'P 1'
#
loop_
_entity.id
_entity.type
_entity.pdbx_description
1 polymer ?
#
loop_
_entity_poly.entity_id
_entity_poly.type
_entity_poly.pdbx_seq_one_letter_code
_entity_poly.pdbx_strand_id
1 'polypeptide(L)'
;DNVWIKAYKTAIEHHQQQIAGKIVLDVGCGIGLLSILCAQAGASKVYAIDASNIAREAKHVVKANNLSDIITVLHGRVEVHYSALPNMFYI
;
A
#
# COMPACT_ATOMS: atom_id res chain seq x y z
N ASP A 1 -17.17 14.01 6.66
CA ASP A 1 -15.88 13.86 7.33
C ASP A 1 -15.31 12.47 7.17
N ASN A 2 -14.09 12.36 6.64
CA ASN A 2 -13.41 11.07 6.49
C ASN A 2 -12.48 10.81 7.68
N VAL A 3 -13.07 10.59 8.86
CA VAL A 3 -12.36 10.42 10.14
C VAL A 3 -11.29 9.33 10.06
N TRP A 4 -11.59 8.22 9.37
CA TRP A 4 -10.64 7.11 9.18
C TRP A 4 -9.42 7.51 8.34
N ILE A 5 -9.60 8.24 7.22
CA ILE A 5 -8.48 8.70 6.37
C ILE A 5 -7.51 9.54 7.19
N LYS A 6 -8.05 10.46 8.01
CA LYS A 6 -7.22 11.33 8.86
C LYS A 6 -6.44 10.50 9.87
N ALA A 7 -7.07 9.51 10.51
CA ALA A 7 -6.41 8.65 11.47
C ALA A 7 -5.24 7.86 10.84
N TYR A 8 -5.46 7.21 9.69
CA TYR A 8 -4.39 6.47 8.99
C TYR A 8 -3.26 7.39 8.52
N LYS A 9 -3.60 8.55 7.94
CA LYS A 9 -2.59 9.53 7.52
C LYS A 9 -1.72 9.97 8.69
N THR A 10 -2.34 10.35 9.82
CA THR A 10 -1.61 10.75 11.02
C THR A 10 -0.73 9.62 11.56
N ALA A 11 -1.23 8.38 11.57
CA ALA A 11 -0.44 7.23 12.01
C ALA A 11 0.78 6.98 11.11
N ILE A 12 0.61 7.03 9.78
CA ILE A 12 1.71 6.84 8.82
C ILE A 12 2.75 7.96 8.94
N GLU A 13 2.32 9.21 9.07
CA GLU A 13 3.22 10.35 9.27
C GLU A 13 3.98 10.23 10.60
N HIS A 14 3.30 9.85 11.68
CA HIS A 14 3.92 9.64 12.99
C HIS A 14 4.96 8.49 12.97
N HIS A 15 4.71 7.45 12.17
CA HIS A 15 5.60 6.29 12.05
C HIS A 15 6.48 6.31 10.78
N GLN A 16 6.66 7.48 10.17
CA GLN A 16 7.40 7.62 8.92
C GLN A 16 8.82 7.03 9.01
N GLN A 17 9.52 7.23 10.13
CA GLN A 17 10.87 6.70 10.33
C GLN A 17 10.92 5.17 10.35
N GLN A 18 9.86 4.51 10.82
CA GLN A 18 9.76 3.06 10.83
C GLN A 18 9.38 2.50 9.44
N ILE A 19 8.69 3.29 8.62
CA ILE A 19 8.25 2.93 7.27
C ILE A 19 9.36 3.17 6.23
N ALA A 20 10.15 4.24 6.41
CA ALA A 20 11.19 4.64 5.47
C ALA A 20 12.17 3.49 5.18
N GLY A 21 12.39 3.20 3.90
CA GLY A 21 13.25 2.13 3.40
C GLY A 21 12.67 0.71 3.53
N LYS A 22 11.48 0.52 4.12
CA LYS A 22 10.87 -0.80 4.30
C LYS A 22 10.05 -1.24 3.09
N ILE A 23 9.87 -2.55 2.99
CA ILE A 23 8.89 -3.19 2.12
C ILE A 23 7.59 -3.34 2.90
N VAL A 24 6.50 -2.85 2.34
CA VAL A 24 5.20 -2.67 3.00
C VAL A 24 4.12 -3.50 2.31
N LEU A 25 3.26 -4.18 3.09
CA LEU A 25 2.09 -4.92 2.59
C LEU A 25 0.82 -4.15 2.94
N ASP A 26 0.04 -3.76 1.94
CA ASP A 26 -1.29 -3.15 2.11
C ASP A 26 -2.35 -4.19 1.70
N VAL A 27 -3.02 -4.78 2.70
CA VAL A 27 -3.98 -5.87 2.50
C VAL A 27 -5.41 -5.32 2.46
N GLY A 28 -6.12 -5.58 1.37
CA GLY A 28 -7.42 -4.96 1.11
C GLY A 28 -7.25 -3.49 0.70
N CYS A 29 -6.31 -3.22 -0.21
CA CYS A 29 -5.85 -1.86 -0.50
C CYS A 29 -6.94 -0.95 -1.08
N GLY A 30 -8.06 -1.48 -1.55
CA GLY A 30 -9.10 -0.72 -2.22
C GLY A 30 -8.49 0.03 -3.41
N ILE A 31 -8.68 1.35 -3.46
CA ILE A 31 -8.09 2.23 -4.49
C ILE A 31 -6.59 2.54 -4.28
N GLY A 32 -5.97 2.04 -3.21
CA GLY A 32 -4.53 2.19 -2.94
C GLY A 32 -4.14 3.47 -2.18
N LEU A 33 -5.06 4.07 -1.41
CA LEU A 33 -4.76 5.31 -0.67
C LEU A 33 -3.64 5.12 0.36
N LEU A 34 -3.71 4.06 1.18
CA LEU A 34 -2.69 3.80 2.20
C LEU A 34 -1.35 3.42 1.57
N SER A 35 -1.38 2.62 0.50
CA SER A 35 -0.21 2.37 -0.34
C SER A 35 0.50 3.64 -0.81
N ILE A 36 -0.26 4.66 -1.26
CA ILE A 36 0.31 5.96 -1.66
C ILE A 36 0.93 6.68 -0.47
N LEU A 37 0.23 6.73 0.67
CA LEU A 37 0.73 7.39 1.88
C LEU A 37 2.04 6.74 2.37
N CYS A 38 2.15 5.42 2.30
CA CYS A 38 3.37 4.71 2.70
C CYS A 38 4.52 4.90 1.71
N ALA A 39 4.24 4.96 0.41
CA ALA A 39 5.25 5.35 -0.59
C ALA A 39 5.75 6.78 -0.33
N GLN A 40 4.86 7.72 -0.01
CA GLN A 40 5.22 9.09 0.37
C GLN A 40 6.00 9.18 1.69
N ALA A 41 5.70 8.28 2.64
CA ALA A 41 6.47 8.11 3.88
C ALA A 41 7.85 7.47 3.65
N GLY A 42 8.21 7.12 2.41
CA GLY A 42 9.54 6.64 2.04
C GLY A 42 9.68 5.13 2.03
N ALA A 43 8.59 4.35 1.98
CA ALA A 43 8.67 2.91 1.74
C ALA A 43 9.48 2.62 0.46
N SER A 44 10.39 1.65 0.52
CA SER A 44 11.21 1.25 -0.63
C SER A 44 10.41 0.45 -1.66
N LYS A 45 9.39 -0.27 -1.20
CA LYS A 45 8.41 -0.98 -2.04
C LYS A 45 7.09 -1.11 -1.29
N VAL A 46 5.98 -1.03 -2.00
CA VAL A 46 4.65 -1.36 -1.46
C VAL A 46 4.00 -2.43 -2.34
N TYR A 47 3.54 -3.52 -1.73
CA TYR A 47 2.66 -4.48 -2.37
C TYR A 47 1.24 -4.23 -1.92
N ALA A 48 0.41 -3.75 -2.84
CA ALA A 48 -0.99 -3.43 -2.60
C ALA A 48 -1.84 -4.60 -3.11
N ILE A 49 -2.53 -5.30 -2.22
CA ILE A 49 -3.30 -6.50 -2.58
C ILE A 49 -4.78 -6.25 -2.32
N ASP A 50 -5.62 -6.50 -3.32
CA ASP A 50 -7.08 -6.53 -3.14
C ASP A 50 -7.68 -7.67 -3.94
N ALA A 51 -8.64 -8.38 -3.34
CA ALA A 51 -9.30 -9.53 -3.98
C ALA A 51 -10.37 -9.10 -4.99
N SER A 52 -10.88 -7.87 -4.87
CA SER A 52 -11.93 -7.35 -5.73
C SER A 52 -11.36 -6.69 -6.99
N ASN A 53 -12.24 -6.42 -7.96
CA ASN A 53 -11.86 -5.75 -9.22
C ASN A 53 -11.34 -4.31 -9.01
N ILE A 54 -11.50 -3.74 -7.81
CA ILE A 54 -10.98 -2.40 -7.47
C ILE A 54 -9.45 -2.32 -7.60
N ALA A 55 -8.75 -3.46 -7.48
CA ALA A 55 -7.31 -3.56 -7.73
C ALA A 55 -6.92 -3.04 -9.13
N ARG A 56 -7.81 -3.15 -10.12
CA ARG A 56 -7.57 -2.60 -11.45
C ARG A 56 -7.57 -1.06 -11.44
N GLU A 57 -8.49 -0.46 -10.69
CA GLU A 57 -8.52 0.99 -10.53
C GLU A 57 -7.35 1.49 -9.67
N ALA A 58 -6.96 0.74 -8.65
CA ALA A 58 -5.76 1.06 -7.87
C ALA A 58 -4.50 1.14 -8.76
N LYS A 59 -4.36 0.28 -9.78
CA LYS A 59 -3.27 0.38 -10.77
C LYS A 59 -3.30 1.73 -11.50
N HIS A 60 -4.47 2.19 -11.92
CA HIS A 60 -4.62 3.49 -12.58
C HIS A 60 -4.28 4.64 -11.63
N VAL A 61 -4.75 4.58 -10.39
CA VAL A 61 -4.47 5.59 -9.35
C VAL A 61 -2.97 5.66 -9.05
N VAL A 62 -2.30 4.52 -8.85
CA VAL A 62 -0.84 4.45 -8.65
C VAL A 62 -0.08 5.05 -9.84
N LYS A 63 -0.49 4.71 -11.06
CA LYS A 63 0.13 5.25 -12.28
C LYS A 63 -0.07 6.76 -12.41
N ALA A 64 -1.27 7.26 -12.15
CA ALA A 64 -1.58 8.69 -12.19
C ALA A 64 -0.78 9.51 -11.16
N ASN A 65 -0.33 8.88 -10.07
CA ASN A 65 0.52 9.49 -9.06
C ASN A 65 2.04 9.31 -9.32
N ASN A 66 2.42 8.71 -10.45
CA ASN A 66 3.82 8.40 -10.79
C ASN A 66 4.54 7.51 -9.76
N LEU A 67 3.81 6.60 -9.11
CA LEU A 67 4.33 5.72 -8.06
C LEU A 67 4.48 4.26 -8.51
N SER A 68 4.44 4.00 -9.83
CA SER A 68 4.46 2.63 -10.38
C SER A 68 5.77 1.88 -10.10
N ASP A 69 6.87 2.59 -9.90
CA ASP A 69 8.16 1.98 -9.56
C ASP A 69 8.18 1.47 -8.10
N ILE A 70 7.45 2.15 -7.21
CA ILE A 70 7.42 1.87 -5.77
C ILE A 70 6.26 0.92 -5.43
N ILE A 71 5.08 1.16 -5.97
CA ILE A 71 3.85 0.43 -5.62
C ILE A 71 3.52 -0.60 -6.70
N THR A 72 3.38 -1.86 -6.29
CA THR A 72 2.92 -2.96 -7.14
C THR A 72 1.57 -3.45 -6.66
N VAL A 73 0.56 -3.35 -7.53
CA VAL A 73 -0.80 -3.79 -7.23
C VAL A 73 -1.02 -5.22 -7.72
N LEU A 74 -1.42 -6.10 -6.79
CA LEU A 74 -1.72 -7.50 -7.04
C LEU A 74 -3.24 -7.71 -6.88
N HIS A 75 -3.87 -8.25 -7.91
CA HIS A 75 -5.29 -8.61 -7.86
C HIS A 75 -5.41 -10.07 -7.45
N GLY A 76 -5.96 -10.31 -6.27
CA GLY A 76 -6.07 -11.64 -5.70
C GLY A 76 -6.22 -11.58 -4.19
N ARG A 77 -6.43 -12.74 -3.56
CA ARG A 77 -6.41 -12.82 -2.10
C ARG A 77 -4.97 -12.88 -1.61
N VAL A 78 -4.73 -12.32 -0.43
CA VAL A 78 -3.39 -12.22 0.16
C VAL A 78 -2.72 -13.59 0.32
N GLU A 79 -3.47 -14.64 0.63
CA GLU A 79 -2.94 -16.00 0.86
C GLU A 79 -2.33 -16.61 -0.39
N VAL A 80 -2.78 -16.18 -1.58
CA VAL A 80 -2.24 -16.63 -2.87
C VAL A 80 -0.87 -16.00 -3.16
N HIS A 81 -0.59 -14.85 -2.54
CA HIS A 81 0.65 -14.10 -2.73
C HIS A 81 1.65 -14.25 -1.57
N TYR A 82 1.21 -14.79 -0.42
CA TYR A 82 1.99 -14.89 0.82
C TYR A 82 3.24 -15.78 0.72
N SER A 83 3.17 -16.87 -0.05
CA SER A 83 4.25 -17.86 -0.15
C SER A 83 5.54 -17.30 -0.79
N ALA A 84 5.48 -16.12 -1.40
CA ALA A 84 6.61 -15.49 -2.09
C ALA A 84 7.29 -14.35 -1.31
N LEU A 85 6.82 -13.98 -0.11
CA LEU A 85 7.20 -12.71 0.54
C LEU A 85 7.55 -12.84 2.04
N PRO A 86 8.72 -13.41 2.43
CA PRO A 86 9.19 -13.37 3.81
C PRO A 86 9.68 -11.96 4.23
N ASN A 87 9.46 -11.59 5.50
CA ASN A 87 9.96 -10.36 6.18
C ASN A 87 9.30 -9.00 5.83
N MET A 88 7.98 -8.94 5.70
CA MET A 88 7.27 -7.66 5.47
C MET A 88 6.77 -6.97 6.74
N PHE A 89 6.74 -5.64 6.68
CA PHE A 89 6.00 -4.81 7.63
C PHE A 89 4.55 -4.68 7.15
N TYR A 90 3.60 -5.08 7.99
CA TYR A 90 2.17 -5.09 7.70
C TYR A 90 1.54 -3.79 8.22
N ILE A 91 0.72 -3.15 7.39
CA ILE A 91 -0.07 -1.97 7.72
C ILE A 91 -1.54 -2.20 7.43
#